data_AF-A0A350MR89-F1
#
_entry.id   AF-A0A350MR89-F1
#
_cell.length_a   1.000
_cell.length_b   1.000
_cell.length_c   1.000
_cell.angle_alpha   90.00
_cell.angle_beta   90.00
_cell.angle_gamma   90.00
#
_symmetry.space_group_name_H-M   'P 1'
#
loop_
_entity.id
_entity.type
_entity.pdbx_description
1 polymer ?
#
loop_
_entity_poly.entity_id
_entity_poly.type
_entity_poly.pdbx_seq_one_letter_code
_entity_poly.pdbx_strand_id
1 'polypeptide(L)'
;MKQQNLIRFNLLLAIAIGLAACNKNEPVEPEIDTGEAQQLILEDNLFKANVNEITLEAAILAFGPSTKSGMLDNLCNVNIDSIAQVGDSTFIYATFKGENCSGTRTRYGRMVIHRKTATNWIQAGTSIIIEVKDYSITNLASNKTMVLNGKITSQNVSGGNIVLVGLQQPSVIHRSEGYMHALFPDGSTRLWHHARQQIYSHSFNNLIITEDGIGEVDGYKRLICWGTLRNGQKFYNQISEPVIRKRECHFKPFSGIQMHIMPQNEMTVTSTFGFNENNKPVNAGKCPMRLRFQWQKQNKSGILFLPLE
;
A
#
# COMPACT_ATOMS: atom_id res chain seq x y z
N MET A 1 15.61 -43.14 83.13
CA MET A 1 15.51 -41.81 83.80
C MET A 1 15.30 -40.78 82.70
N LYS A 2 14.10 -40.23 82.56
CA LYS A 2 13.56 -39.02 83.24
C LYS A 2 14.17 -37.72 82.72
N GLN A 3 13.26 -36.76 82.46
CA GLN A 3 13.45 -35.30 82.33
C GLN A 3 14.00 -34.82 80.97
N GLN A 4 13.60 -33.69 80.39
CA GLN A 4 12.70 -32.56 80.70
C GLN A 4 12.62 -31.75 79.37
N ASN A 5 11.44 -31.40 78.84
CA ASN A 5 10.68 -30.16 79.05
C ASN A 5 11.31 -28.84 78.51
N LEU A 6 10.39 -28.04 77.93
CA LEU A 6 10.35 -26.57 77.77
C LEU A 6 10.90 -25.93 76.47
N ILE A 7 10.04 -25.39 75.56
CA ILE A 7 9.43 -24.02 75.53
C ILE A 7 10.42 -22.99 74.92
N ARG A 8 10.17 -22.17 73.88
CA ARG A 8 8.95 -21.43 73.45
C ARG A 8 9.17 -20.69 72.11
N PHE A 9 8.03 -20.25 71.53
CA PHE A 9 7.80 -19.08 70.64
C PHE A 9 8.40 -19.08 69.22
N ASN A 10 7.52 -19.09 68.21
CA ASN A 10 7.38 -17.91 67.34
C ASN A 10 6.02 -17.84 66.61
N LEU A 11 5.53 -16.61 66.62
CA LEU A 11 4.38 -16.01 65.97
C LEU A 11 4.21 -16.45 64.51
N LEU A 12 3.04 -16.95 64.10
CA LEU A 12 2.66 -16.96 62.69
C LEU A 12 1.31 -16.28 62.49
N LEU A 13 1.43 -15.22 61.72
CA LEU A 13 0.48 -14.22 61.29
C LEU A 13 -0.66 -14.87 60.48
N ALA A 14 -1.90 -14.59 60.89
CA ALA A 14 -3.07 -14.89 60.08
C ALA A 14 -3.11 -13.95 58.86
N ILE A 15 -2.80 -14.50 57.67
CA ILE A 15 -3.12 -13.88 56.39
C ILE A 15 -4.34 -14.63 55.85
N ALA A 16 -5.52 -14.03 56.01
CA ALA A 16 -6.71 -14.42 55.28
C ALA A 16 -6.49 -14.11 53.79
N ILE A 17 -6.10 -15.12 53.02
CA ILE A 17 -6.13 -15.04 51.56
C ILE A 17 -7.60 -15.09 51.17
N GLY A 18 -8.15 -13.94 50.80
CA GLY A 18 -9.44 -13.86 50.12
C GLY A 18 -9.34 -14.65 48.82
N LEU A 19 -10.02 -15.80 48.78
CA LEU A 19 -10.30 -16.51 47.55
C LEU A 19 -11.29 -15.65 46.74
N ALA A 20 -10.76 -14.73 45.93
CA ALA A 20 -11.47 -14.32 44.74
C ALA A 20 -11.49 -15.53 43.80
N ALA A 21 -12.59 -16.28 43.85
CA ALA A 21 -12.86 -17.33 42.88
C ALA A 21 -12.91 -16.70 41.48
N CYS A 22 -11.81 -16.78 40.73
CA CYS A 22 -11.83 -16.63 39.29
C CYS A 22 -12.73 -17.74 38.74
N ASN A 23 -13.90 -17.35 38.24
CA ASN A 23 -14.84 -18.26 37.61
C ASN A 23 -14.19 -18.76 36.31
N LYS A 24 -13.57 -19.94 36.35
CA LYS A 24 -12.75 -20.53 35.29
C LYS A 24 -13.57 -21.10 34.10
N ASN A 25 -14.78 -20.57 33.90
CA ASN A 25 -15.80 -21.13 33.01
C ASN A 25 -16.34 -20.13 31.97
N GLU A 26 -15.69 -18.99 31.76
CA GLU A 26 -15.95 -18.29 30.49
C GLU A 26 -15.31 -19.13 29.37
N PRO A 27 -16.11 -19.63 28.40
CA PRO A 27 -15.52 -20.23 27.22
C PRO A 27 -14.64 -19.16 26.60
N VAL A 28 -13.33 -19.42 26.50
CA VAL A 28 -12.42 -18.56 25.75
C VAL A 28 -13.04 -18.43 24.36
N GLU A 29 -13.56 -17.25 24.04
CA GLU A 29 -14.07 -17.00 22.70
C GLU A 29 -12.92 -17.33 21.74
N PRO A 30 -13.13 -18.20 20.74
CA PRO A 30 -12.06 -18.55 19.84
C PRO A 30 -11.57 -17.27 19.17
N GLU A 31 -10.29 -16.96 19.39
CA GLU A 31 -9.60 -15.86 18.73
C GLU A 31 -9.81 -16.03 17.22
N ILE A 32 -10.49 -15.07 16.59
CA ILE A 32 -10.73 -15.17 15.16
C ILE A 32 -9.43 -14.85 14.45
N ASP A 33 -8.96 -15.82 13.68
CA ASP A 33 -7.80 -15.65 12.82
C ASP A 33 -8.09 -14.58 11.75
N THR A 34 -7.42 -13.43 11.91
CA THR A 34 -7.40 -12.32 10.96
C THR A 34 -6.12 -12.26 10.15
N GLY A 35 -5.23 -13.26 10.29
CA GLY A 35 -3.90 -13.30 9.69
C GLY A 35 -3.95 -13.19 8.17
N GLU A 36 -4.92 -13.83 7.51
CA GLU A 36 -5.10 -13.74 6.06
C GLU A 36 -5.43 -12.32 5.60
N ALA A 37 -6.31 -11.59 6.30
CA ALA A 37 -6.63 -10.21 5.96
C ALA A 37 -5.45 -9.26 6.21
N GLN A 38 -4.73 -9.47 7.31
CA GLN A 38 -3.53 -8.70 7.60
C GLN A 38 -2.47 -8.93 6.52
N GLN A 39 -2.22 -10.19 6.14
CA GLN A 39 -1.31 -10.53 5.06
C GLN A 39 -1.74 -9.92 3.73
N LEU A 40 -3.03 -9.99 3.39
CA LEU A 40 -3.59 -9.34 2.21
C LEU A 40 -3.26 -7.85 2.18
N ILE A 41 -3.50 -7.14 3.28
CA ILE A 41 -3.21 -5.70 3.39
C ILE A 41 -1.73 -5.40 3.16
N LEU A 42 -0.83 -6.19 3.79
CA LEU A 42 0.62 -6.03 3.62
C LEU A 42 1.04 -6.23 2.16
N GLU A 43 0.55 -7.31 1.53
CA GLU A 43 0.86 -7.61 0.14
C GLU A 43 0.30 -6.54 -0.81
N ASP A 44 -0.89 -6.00 -0.53
CA ASP A 44 -1.50 -4.94 -1.34
C ASP A 44 -0.80 -3.60 -1.18
N ASN A 45 -0.30 -3.27 0.02
CA ASN A 45 0.53 -2.09 0.24
C ASN A 45 1.83 -2.18 -0.55
N LEU A 46 2.47 -3.36 -0.52
CA LEU A 46 3.68 -3.63 -1.30
C LEU A 46 3.40 -3.53 -2.81
N PHE A 47 2.30 -4.11 -3.27
CA PHE A 47 1.84 -4.00 -4.65
C PHE A 47 1.66 -2.53 -5.08
N LYS A 48 0.92 -1.74 -4.30
CA LYS A 48 0.70 -0.31 -4.55
C LYS A 48 2.02 0.46 -4.60
N ALA A 49 2.97 0.16 -3.72
CA ALA A 49 4.29 0.80 -3.73
C ALA A 49 5.06 0.51 -5.03
N ASN A 50 5.05 -0.75 -5.49
CA ASN A 50 5.69 -1.12 -6.77
C ASN A 50 5.02 -0.44 -7.97
N VAL A 51 3.68 -0.37 -7.99
CA VAL A 51 2.94 0.36 -9.04
C VAL A 51 3.27 1.85 -9.02
N ASN A 52 3.40 2.47 -7.84
CA ASN A 52 3.82 3.87 -7.70
C ASN A 52 5.20 4.11 -8.32
N GLU A 53 6.17 3.26 -8.00
CA GLU A 53 7.54 3.35 -8.53
C GLU A 53 7.52 3.24 -10.06
N ILE A 54 6.90 2.19 -10.61
CA ILE A 54 6.80 1.95 -12.05
C ILE A 54 6.13 3.13 -12.78
N THR A 55 4.99 3.59 -12.27
CA THR A 55 4.23 4.66 -12.93
C THR A 55 4.93 6.02 -12.87
N LEU A 56 5.65 6.30 -11.78
CA LEU A 56 6.45 7.51 -11.65
C LEU A 56 7.67 7.50 -12.59
N GLU A 57 8.42 6.39 -12.61
CA GLU A 57 9.59 6.26 -13.50
C GLU A 57 9.18 6.28 -14.98
N ALA A 58 8.08 5.63 -15.33
CA ALA A 58 7.53 5.70 -16.67
C ALA A 58 7.09 7.11 -17.05
N ALA A 59 6.46 7.85 -16.12
CA ALA A 59 6.11 9.24 -16.34
C ALA A 59 7.36 10.10 -16.59
N ILE A 60 8.43 9.95 -15.80
CA ILE A 60 9.72 10.64 -15.96
C ILE A 60 10.32 10.37 -17.34
N LEU A 61 10.39 9.09 -17.74
CA LEU A 61 10.88 8.69 -19.06
C LEU A 61 10.02 9.27 -20.21
N ALA A 62 8.72 9.42 -19.98
CA ALA A 62 7.78 10.01 -20.92
C ALA A 62 7.76 11.56 -20.95
N PHE A 63 8.69 12.26 -20.28
CA PHE A 63 8.86 13.71 -20.44
C PHE A 63 9.52 14.09 -21.78
N GLY A 64 10.28 13.19 -22.41
CA GLY A 64 11.01 13.46 -23.66
C GLY A 64 12.39 14.12 -23.49
N PRO A 65 13.13 14.37 -24.58
CA PRO A 65 14.56 14.77 -24.58
C PRO A 65 14.86 16.16 -23.98
N SER A 66 13.84 16.91 -23.53
CA SER A 66 14.00 18.19 -22.83
C SER A 66 14.24 18.03 -21.32
N THR A 67 14.51 16.82 -20.82
CA THR A 67 14.90 16.61 -19.43
C THR A 67 16.23 17.33 -19.16
N LYS A 68 16.17 18.50 -18.53
CA LYS A 68 17.32 19.02 -17.75
C LYS A 68 17.81 17.87 -16.86
N SER A 69 19.13 17.63 -16.79
CA SER A 69 19.70 16.39 -16.24
C SER A 69 19.16 15.99 -14.86
N GLY A 70 18.75 16.97 -14.04
CA GLY A 70 18.17 16.76 -12.71
C GLY A 70 16.87 15.95 -12.60
N MET A 71 16.12 15.71 -13.69
CA MET A 71 14.92 14.86 -13.63
C MET A 71 15.24 13.36 -13.79
N LEU A 72 16.27 13.04 -14.59
CA LEU A 72 16.78 11.68 -14.77
C LEU A 72 17.54 11.18 -13.54
N ASP A 73 18.09 12.09 -12.73
CA ASP A 73 18.73 11.76 -11.44
C ASP A 73 17.78 11.06 -10.45
N ASN A 74 16.46 11.09 -10.71
CA ASN A 74 15.45 10.36 -9.93
C ASN A 74 15.20 8.92 -10.43
N LEU A 75 15.86 8.48 -11.50
CA LEU A 75 15.79 7.10 -11.99
C LEU A 75 16.91 6.28 -11.36
N CYS A 76 16.57 5.35 -10.47
CA CYS A 76 17.57 4.54 -9.79
C CYS A 76 17.71 3.18 -10.46
N ASN A 77 18.86 2.94 -11.08
CA ASN A 77 19.19 1.69 -11.76
C ASN A 77 18.19 1.33 -12.89
N VAL A 78 17.73 2.35 -13.62
CA VAL A 78 16.89 2.21 -14.83
C VAL A 78 17.69 2.71 -16.02
N ASN A 79 17.90 1.85 -17.01
CA ASN A 79 18.59 2.20 -18.25
C ASN A 79 17.59 2.33 -19.38
N ILE A 80 17.72 3.38 -20.20
CA ILE A 80 17.01 3.49 -21.47
C ILE A 80 17.80 2.68 -22.49
N ASP A 81 17.19 1.60 -22.99
CA ASP A 81 17.84 0.72 -23.96
C ASP A 81 17.71 1.28 -25.38
N SER A 82 16.51 1.76 -25.73
CA SER A 82 16.24 2.39 -27.03
C SER A 82 14.94 3.19 -27.02
N ILE A 83 14.81 4.10 -28.00
CA ILE A 83 13.58 4.82 -28.29
C ILE A 83 13.25 4.58 -29.77
N ALA A 84 12.06 4.07 -30.04
CA ALA A 84 11.58 3.82 -31.40
C ALA A 84 10.33 4.65 -31.68
N GLN A 85 10.22 5.16 -32.90
CA GLN A 85 9.01 5.79 -33.39
C GLN A 85 8.42 4.92 -34.49
N VAL A 86 7.14 4.55 -34.34
CA VAL A 86 6.40 3.73 -35.29
C VAL A 86 5.07 4.42 -35.57
N GLY A 87 4.95 5.02 -36.75
CA GLY A 87 3.81 5.89 -37.09
C GLY A 87 3.68 7.04 -36.09
N ASP A 88 2.47 7.21 -35.53
CA ASP A 88 2.14 8.22 -34.52
C ASP A 88 2.39 7.75 -33.08
N SER A 89 3.23 6.72 -32.90
CA SER A 89 3.56 6.17 -31.58
C SER A 89 5.06 6.27 -31.30
N THR A 90 5.39 6.64 -30.06
CA THR A 90 6.75 6.57 -29.52
C THR A 90 6.80 5.47 -28.47
N PHE A 91 7.76 4.56 -28.63
CA PHE A 91 8.07 3.47 -27.73
C PHE A 91 9.41 3.75 -27.04
N ILE A 92 9.44 3.63 -25.72
CA ILE A 92 10.66 3.74 -24.91
C ILE A 92 10.88 2.39 -24.26
N TYR A 93 11.99 1.74 -24.58
CA TYR A 93 12.41 0.48 -24.00
C TYR A 93 13.40 0.76 -22.88
N ALA A 94 13.12 0.25 -21.69
CA ALA A 94 13.96 0.42 -20.53
C ALA A 94 14.17 -0.90 -19.78
N THR A 95 15.33 -1.03 -19.15
CA THR A 95 15.69 -2.18 -18.33
C THR A 95 15.99 -1.74 -16.90
N PHE A 96 15.44 -2.47 -15.93
CA PHE A 96 15.79 -2.35 -14.52
C PHE A 96 16.98 -3.24 -14.20
N LYS A 97 17.97 -2.70 -13.48
CA LYS A 97 19.16 -3.47 -13.09
C LYS A 97 19.78 -2.93 -11.80
N GLY A 98 19.12 -3.16 -10.67
CA GLY A 98 19.69 -2.83 -9.36
C GLY A 98 18.65 -2.39 -8.35
N GLU A 99 19.10 -1.67 -7.33
CA GLU A 99 18.25 -1.21 -6.24
C GLU A 99 17.26 -0.12 -6.67
N ASN A 100 16.10 -0.07 -6.03
CA ASN A 100 15.22 1.09 -6.13
C ASN A 100 15.81 2.29 -5.38
N CYS A 101 15.26 3.49 -5.59
CA CYS A 101 15.81 4.72 -5.00
C CYS A 101 15.82 4.73 -3.46
N SER A 102 14.98 3.91 -2.84
CA SER A 102 14.93 3.79 -1.38
C SER A 102 15.93 2.80 -0.80
N GLY A 103 16.64 2.02 -1.63
CA GLY A 103 17.53 0.96 -1.17
C GLY A 103 16.81 -0.17 -0.42
N THR A 104 15.51 -0.38 -0.67
CA THR A 104 14.71 -1.40 0.04
C THR A 104 14.45 -2.64 -0.80
N ARG A 105 14.64 -2.55 -2.12
CA ARG A 105 14.35 -3.61 -3.08
C ARG A 105 15.37 -3.62 -4.20
N THR A 106 15.76 -4.81 -4.67
CA THR A 106 16.44 -4.98 -5.95
C THR A 106 15.45 -5.35 -7.05
N ARG A 107 15.68 -4.81 -8.24
CA ARG A 107 14.77 -4.83 -9.37
C ARG A 107 15.50 -5.23 -10.65
N TYR A 108 14.94 -6.20 -11.35
CA TYR A 108 15.41 -6.66 -12.65
C TYR A 108 14.24 -6.86 -13.59
N GLY A 109 14.42 -6.64 -14.88
CA GLY A 109 13.39 -6.88 -15.88
C GLY A 109 13.25 -5.73 -16.85
N ARG A 110 12.18 -5.74 -17.64
CA ARG A 110 11.98 -4.80 -18.74
C ARG A 110 10.71 -4.00 -18.57
N MET A 111 10.76 -2.76 -19.03
CA MET A 111 9.61 -1.87 -19.17
C MET A 111 9.56 -1.34 -20.59
N VAL A 112 8.37 -1.36 -21.18
CA VAL A 112 8.05 -0.71 -22.44
C VAL A 112 7.03 0.37 -22.17
N ILE A 113 7.34 1.59 -22.54
CA ILE A 113 6.44 2.73 -22.43
C ILE A 113 6.00 3.12 -23.82
N HIS A 114 4.69 3.21 -24.03
CA HIS A 114 4.08 3.63 -25.28
C HIS A 114 3.29 4.91 -25.06
N ARG A 115 3.51 5.90 -25.93
CA ARG A 115 2.75 7.16 -25.95
C ARG A 115 2.52 7.63 -27.39
N LYS A 116 1.54 8.51 -27.59
CA LYS A 116 1.34 9.17 -28.88
C LYS A 116 2.52 10.10 -29.19
N THR A 117 3.02 10.07 -30.41
CA THR A 117 4.07 10.98 -30.89
C THR A 117 3.65 12.44 -30.73
N ALA A 118 4.61 13.31 -30.39
CA ALA A 118 4.41 14.73 -30.07
C ALA A 118 3.57 15.03 -28.81
N THR A 119 3.16 14.02 -28.04
CA THR A 119 2.59 14.23 -26.71
C THR A 119 3.65 14.03 -25.62
N ASN A 120 3.71 14.95 -24.67
CA ASN A 120 4.56 14.88 -23.48
C ASN A 120 3.71 14.66 -22.24
N TRP A 121 4.27 13.96 -21.24
CA TRP A 121 3.53 13.59 -20.03
C TRP A 121 2.88 14.78 -19.32
N ILE A 122 3.50 15.96 -19.35
CA ILE A 122 2.98 17.17 -18.70
C ILE A 122 1.77 17.79 -19.40
N GLN A 123 1.43 17.38 -20.61
CA GLN A 123 0.27 17.92 -21.31
C GLN A 123 -1.01 17.27 -20.79
N ALA A 124 -2.07 18.08 -20.68
CA ALA A 124 -3.36 17.59 -20.22
C ALA A 124 -3.94 16.54 -21.18
N GLY A 125 -4.49 15.48 -20.61
CA GLY A 125 -5.05 14.35 -21.35
C GLY A 125 -4.02 13.33 -21.86
N THR A 126 -2.71 13.61 -21.77
CA THR A 126 -1.68 12.68 -22.23
C THR A 126 -1.77 11.37 -21.46
N SER A 127 -1.81 10.27 -22.21
CA SER A 127 -1.81 8.92 -21.66
C SER A 127 -0.55 8.17 -22.11
N ILE A 128 -0.02 7.36 -21.20
CA ILE A 128 1.07 6.42 -21.46
C ILE A 128 0.60 5.01 -21.11
N ILE A 129 0.99 4.06 -21.93
CA ILE A 129 0.83 2.63 -21.66
C ILE A 129 2.17 2.11 -21.19
N ILE A 130 2.17 1.40 -20.06
CA ILE A 130 3.35 0.88 -19.40
C ILE A 130 3.20 -0.62 -19.35
N GLU A 131 4.07 -1.33 -20.03
CA GLU A 131 4.13 -2.79 -20.02
C GLU A 131 5.40 -3.20 -19.29
N VAL A 132 5.27 -4.01 -18.23
CA VAL A 132 6.41 -4.60 -17.53
C VAL A 132 6.44 -6.10 -17.79
N LYS A 133 7.64 -6.60 -18.08
CA LYS A 133 7.87 -8.02 -18.37
C LYS A 133 9.07 -8.52 -17.61
N ASP A 134 8.91 -9.69 -17.01
CA ASP A 134 9.92 -10.36 -16.19
C ASP A 134 10.48 -9.42 -15.10
N TYR A 135 9.62 -8.56 -14.54
CA TYR A 135 9.99 -7.57 -13.53
C TYR A 135 10.11 -8.24 -12.16
N SER A 136 11.29 -8.79 -11.90
CA SER A 136 11.68 -9.41 -10.65
C SER A 136 11.97 -8.36 -9.58
N ILE A 137 11.36 -8.52 -8.42
CA ILE A 137 11.49 -7.63 -7.27
C ILE A 137 11.87 -8.48 -6.07
N THR A 138 13.02 -8.19 -5.48
CA THR A 138 13.47 -8.83 -4.24
C THR A 138 13.48 -7.80 -3.13
N ASN A 139 12.72 -8.03 -2.07
CA ASN A 139 12.77 -7.23 -0.85
C ASN A 139 14.06 -7.53 -0.08
N LEU A 140 14.89 -6.52 0.18
CA LEU A 140 16.22 -6.71 0.77
C LEU A 140 16.17 -7.12 2.25
N ALA A 141 15.14 -6.70 2.99
CA ALA A 141 15.01 -7.04 4.40
C ALA A 141 14.60 -8.50 4.63
N SER A 142 13.72 -9.03 3.78
CA SER A 142 13.16 -10.39 3.90
C SER A 142 13.76 -11.40 2.93
N ASN A 143 14.54 -10.95 1.96
CA ASN A 143 15.07 -11.73 0.83
C ASN A 143 13.99 -12.49 0.04
N LYS A 144 12.74 -12.00 0.09
CA LYS A 144 11.62 -12.58 -0.67
C LYS A 144 11.53 -11.93 -2.04
N THR A 145 11.33 -12.75 -3.05
CA THR A 145 11.23 -12.34 -4.46
C THR A 145 9.84 -12.60 -5.02
N MET A 146 9.39 -11.75 -5.94
CA MET A 146 8.28 -12.03 -6.84
C MET A 146 8.61 -11.50 -8.24
N VAL A 147 8.02 -12.07 -9.28
CA VAL A 147 8.14 -11.58 -10.66
C VAL A 147 6.80 -11.03 -11.11
N LEU A 148 6.77 -9.77 -11.54
CA LEU A 148 5.58 -9.11 -12.06
C LEU A 148 5.61 -9.06 -13.59
N ASN A 149 4.46 -9.33 -14.18
CA ASN A 149 4.17 -9.12 -15.59
C ASN A 149 2.84 -8.40 -15.70
N GLY A 150 2.76 -7.30 -16.44
CA GLY A 150 1.51 -6.55 -16.49
C GLY A 150 1.53 -5.34 -17.38
N LYS A 151 0.38 -4.69 -17.42
CA LYS A 151 0.10 -3.53 -18.26
C LYS A 151 -0.71 -2.52 -17.49
N ILE A 152 -0.24 -1.28 -17.48
CA ILE A 152 -0.90 -0.13 -16.84
C ILE A 152 -1.03 0.99 -17.85
N THR A 153 -2.23 1.52 -18.00
CA THR A 153 -2.48 2.81 -18.64
C THR A 153 -2.47 3.88 -17.56
N SER A 154 -1.65 4.91 -17.73
CA SER A 154 -1.57 6.07 -16.85
C SER A 154 -1.85 7.34 -17.64
N GLN A 155 -2.67 8.23 -17.11
CA GLN A 155 -3.08 9.48 -17.75
C GLN A 155 -2.81 10.67 -16.83
N ASN A 156 -2.19 11.72 -17.39
CA ASN A 156 -2.15 13.04 -16.77
C ASN A 156 -3.42 13.81 -17.17
N VAL A 157 -4.45 13.75 -16.32
CA VAL A 157 -5.80 14.25 -16.64
C VAL A 157 -5.81 15.76 -16.75
N SER A 158 -5.29 16.46 -15.74
CA SER A 158 -5.25 17.93 -15.71
C SER A 158 -4.08 18.53 -16.49
N GLY A 159 -3.07 17.71 -16.81
CA GLY A 159 -1.76 18.20 -17.22
C GLY A 159 -0.98 18.75 -16.03
N GLY A 160 0.21 19.26 -16.33
CA GLY A 160 1.12 19.84 -15.36
C GLY A 160 2.19 18.87 -14.85
N ASN A 161 2.99 19.39 -13.93
CA ASN A 161 4.10 18.66 -13.31
C ASN A 161 3.92 18.67 -11.80
N ILE A 162 3.92 17.50 -11.16
CA ILE A 162 3.78 17.34 -9.70
C ILE A 162 4.80 18.21 -8.94
N VAL A 163 6.01 18.41 -9.48
CA VAL A 163 7.05 19.24 -8.85
C VAL A 163 6.67 20.72 -8.79
N LEU A 164 5.77 21.18 -9.67
CA LEU A 164 5.30 22.57 -9.73
C LEU A 164 4.00 22.81 -8.93
N VAL A 165 3.44 21.77 -8.31
CA VAL A 165 2.25 21.87 -7.45
C VAL A 165 2.55 22.71 -6.22
N GLY A 166 1.76 23.78 -6.02
CA GLY A 166 1.96 24.77 -4.96
C GLY A 166 2.88 25.93 -5.32
N LEU A 167 3.56 25.86 -6.47
CA LEU A 167 4.37 26.96 -6.99
C LEU A 167 3.65 27.66 -8.14
N GLN A 168 3.34 26.92 -9.20
CA GLN A 168 2.75 27.45 -10.43
C GLN A 168 1.39 26.81 -10.76
N GLN A 169 1.05 25.72 -10.07
CA GLN A 169 -0.15 24.94 -10.33
C GLN A 169 -0.87 24.61 -9.02
N PRO A 170 -2.20 24.82 -8.92
CA PRO A 170 -2.93 24.54 -7.69
C PRO A 170 -3.06 23.04 -7.44
N SER A 171 -3.22 22.25 -8.50
CA SER A 171 -3.28 20.80 -8.42
C SER A 171 -2.91 20.12 -9.74
N VAL A 172 -2.54 18.84 -9.66
CA VAL A 172 -2.35 17.93 -10.79
C VAL A 172 -3.17 16.66 -10.53
N ILE A 173 -3.88 16.15 -11.52
CA ILE A 173 -4.73 14.96 -11.42
C ILE A 173 -4.18 13.88 -12.34
N HIS A 174 -3.84 12.74 -11.77
CA HIS A 174 -3.48 11.53 -12.52
C HIS A 174 -4.54 10.44 -12.35
N ARG A 175 -4.73 9.63 -13.39
CA ARG A 175 -5.50 8.39 -13.33
C ARG A 175 -4.63 7.25 -13.81
N SER A 176 -4.76 6.08 -13.19
CA SER A 176 -4.08 4.88 -13.67
C SER A 176 -4.94 3.65 -13.50
N GLU A 177 -4.97 2.79 -14.52
CA GLU A 177 -5.68 1.53 -14.50
C GLU A 177 -4.91 0.43 -15.22
N GLY A 178 -5.11 -0.82 -14.83
CA GLY A 178 -4.40 -1.94 -15.44
C GLY A 178 -4.41 -3.19 -14.58
N TYR A 179 -3.45 -4.07 -14.86
CA TYR A 179 -3.27 -5.32 -14.13
C TYR A 179 -1.80 -5.72 -14.02
N MET A 180 -1.52 -6.57 -13.05
CA MET A 180 -0.23 -7.21 -12.80
C MET A 180 -0.47 -8.66 -12.36
N HIS A 181 0.16 -9.57 -13.06
CA HIS A 181 0.26 -10.97 -12.67
C HIS A 181 1.60 -11.19 -11.98
N ALA A 182 1.56 -11.69 -10.75
CA ALA A 182 2.74 -12.06 -10.01
C ALA A 182 2.96 -13.57 -10.03
N LEU A 183 4.22 -13.95 -10.18
CA LEU A 183 4.73 -15.29 -9.99
C LEU A 183 5.64 -15.29 -8.75
N PHE A 184 5.37 -16.22 -7.83
CA PHE A 184 6.18 -16.43 -6.63
C PHE A 184 7.15 -17.60 -6.81
N PRO A 185 8.20 -17.72 -5.96
CA PRO A 185 9.21 -18.77 -6.10
C PRO A 185 8.67 -20.20 -5.96
N ASP A 186 7.55 -20.37 -5.25
CA ASP A 186 6.84 -21.65 -5.11
C ASP A 186 5.98 -22.02 -6.33
N GLY A 187 6.01 -21.19 -7.39
CA GLY A 187 5.20 -21.36 -8.60
C GLY A 187 3.76 -20.88 -8.44
N SER A 188 3.33 -20.48 -7.25
CA SER A 188 2.02 -19.89 -7.05
C SER A 188 1.92 -18.54 -7.75
N THR A 189 0.70 -18.18 -8.13
CA THR A 189 0.43 -16.96 -8.88
C THR A 189 -0.61 -16.11 -8.18
N ARG A 190 -0.56 -14.81 -8.43
CA ARG A 190 -1.56 -13.86 -7.94
C ARG A 190 -1.86 -12.84 -9.03
N LEU A 191 -3.12 -12.45 -9.15
CA LEU A 191 -3.54 -11.41 -10.09
C LEU A 191 -4.00 -10.19 -9.30
N TRP A 192 -3.47 -9.04 -9.65
CA TRP A 192 -3.97 -7.74 -9.22
C TRP A 192 -4.46 -6.97 -10.43
N HIS A 193 -5.65 -6.42 -10.31
CA HIS A 193 -6.11 -5.28 -11.07
C HIS A 193 -5.95 -4.03 -10.22
N HIS A 194 -5.76 -2.90 -10.89
CA HIS A 194 -5.58 -1.60 -10.27
C HIS A 194 -6.41 -0.59 -11.05
N ALA A 195 -7.10 0.31 -10.36
CA ALA A 195 -7.77 1.44 -10.99
C ALA A 195 -7.92 2.59 -9.98
N ARG A 196 -7.17 3.67 -10.15
CA ARG A 196 -7.19 4.80 -9.20
C ARG A 196 -7.17 6.16 -9.86
N GLN A 197 -7.57 7.14 -9.08
CA GLN A 197 -7.30 8.55 -9.30
C GLN A 197 -6.45 9.10 -8.15
N GLN A 198 -5.45 9.91 -8.48
CA GLN A 198 -4.64 10.65 -7.53
C GLN A 198 -4.71 12.14 -7.83
N ILE A 199 -5.00 12.94 -6.82
CA ILE A 199 -4.99 14.40 -6.88
C ILE A 199 -3.81 14.86 -6.06
N TYR A 200 -2.83 15.48 -6.71
CA TYR A 200 -1.71 16.15 -6.09
C TYR A 200 -2.08 17.60 -5.90
N SER A 201 -2.16 18.05 -4.66
CA SER A 201 -2.51 19.42 -4.29
C SER A 201 -1.53 19.96 -3.25
N HIS A 202 -1.64 21.24 -2.95
CA HIS A 202 -0.73 21.91 -2.03
C HIS A 202 -1.47 22.59 -0.88
N SER A 203 -0.85 22.56 0.30
CA SER A 203 -1.24 23.38 1.45
C SER A 203 0.03 23.81 2.20
N PHE A 204 0.30 25.11 2.31
CA PHE A 204 1.38 25.68 3.15
C PHE A 204 2.73 24.91 3.10
N ASN A 205 3.36 24.81 1.93
CA ASN A 205 4.61 24.05 1.68
C ASN A 205 4.52 22.52 1.83
N ASN A 206 3.31 21.96 1.96
CA ASN A 206 3.07 20.53 2.09
C ASN A 206 2.34 19.97 0.87
N LEU A 207 2.93 18.97 0.22
CA LEU A 207 2.28 18.22 -0.85
C LEU A 207 1.25 17.26 -0.24
N ILE A 208 0.01 17.37 -0.71
CA ILE A 208 -1.10 16.50 -0.34
C ILE A 208 -1.41 15.61 -1.54
N ILE A 209 -1.58 14.31 -1.27
CA ILE A 209 -2.05 13.33 -2.26
C ILE A 209 -3.39 12.81 -1.77
N THR A 210 -4.44 13.05 -2.54
CA THR A 210 -5.76 12.45 -2.31
C THR A 210 -5.95 11.31 -3.30
N GLU A 211 -6.16 10.11 -2.79
CA GLU A 211 -6.32 8.88 -3.59
C GLU A 211 -7.74 8.35 -3.47
N ASP A 212 -8.33 7.98 -4.62
CA ASP A 212 -9.63 7.33 -4.70
C ASP A 212 -9.61 6.18 -5.71
N GLY A 213 -10.50 5.21 -5.53
CA GLY A 213 -10.70 4.11 -6.46
C GLY A 213 -11.65 4.50 -7.57
N ILE A 214 -11.34 4.10 -8.81
CA ILE A 214 -12.21 4.34 -9.97
C ILE A 214 -12.69 3.03 -10.62
N GLY A 215 -12.30 1.87 -10.07
CA GLY A 215 -12.71 0.57 -10.56
C GLY A 215 -14.13 0.18 -10.12
N GLU A 216 -14.78 -0.61 -10.96
CA GLU A 216 -16.06 -1.25 -10.69
C GLU A 216 -16.07 -2.66 -11.28
N VAL A 217 -16.29 -3.68 -10.45
CA VAL A 217 -16.40 -5.08 -10.88
C VAL A 217 -17.24 -5.88 -9.86
N ASP A 218 -17.97 -6.88 -10.33
CA ASP A 218 -18.73 -7.82 -9.49
C ASP A 218 -19.66 -7.11 -8.47
N GLY A 219 -20.19 -5.93 -8.83
CA GLY A 219 -21.07 -5.11 -7.99
C GLY A 219 -20.36 -4.22 -6.96
N TYR A 220 -19.05 -4.35 -6.79
CA TYR A 220 -18.24 -3.47 -5.94
C TYR A 220 -17.79 -2.23 -6.73
N LYS A 221 -17.86 -1.06 -6.09
CA LYS A 221 -17.56 0.26 -6.69
C LYS A 221 -16.40 0.93 -5.98
N ARG A 222 -15.82 1.95 -6.60
CA ARG A 222 -14.68 2.71 -6.05
C ARG A 222 -13.54 1.79 -5.64
N LEU A 223 -13.32 0.75 -6.45
CA LEU A 223 -12.23 -0.19 -6.24
C LEU A 223 -10.92 0.49 -6.63
N ILE A 224 -9.95 0.42 -5.74
CA ILE A 224 -8.57 0.81 -6.05
C ILE A 224 -7.76 -0.38 -6.55
N CYS A 225 -8.11 -1.58 -6.08
CA CYS A 225 -7.39 -2.80 -6.37
C CYS A 225 -8.28 -4.02 -6.12
N TRP A 226 -8.18 -5.06 -6.93
CA TRP A 226 -8.93 -6.32 -6.77
C TRP A 226 -8.22 -7.44 -7.51
N GLY A 227 -8.66 -8.69 -7.36
CA GLY A 227 -8.16 -9.79 -8.16
C GLY A 227 -8.28 -11.13 -7.47
N THR A 228 -7.32 -12.02 -7.71
CA THR A 228 -7.31 -13.39 -7.16
C THR A 228 -6.05 -13.63 -6.35
N LEU A 229 -6.22 -14.16 -5.14
CA LEU A 229 -5.18 -14.65 -4.24
C LEU A 229 -4.52 -15.92 -4.77
N ARG A 230 -3.43 -16.34 -4.12
CA ARG A 230 -2.67 -17.57 -4.48
C ARG A 230 -3.48 -18.86 -4.34
N ASN A 231 -4.47 -18.87 -3.46
CA ASN A 231 -5.41 -19.97 -3.27
C ASN A 231 -6.62 -19.89 -4.22
N GLY A 232 -6.64 -18.96 -5.18
CA GLY A 232 -7.71 -18.75 -6.15
C GLY A 232 -8.90 -17.93 -5.64
N GLN A 233 -8.92 -17.54 -4.37
CA GLN A 233 -10.01 -16.72 -3.82
C GLN A 233 -9.94 -15.28 -4.34
N LYS A 234 -11.11 -14.64 -4.46
CA LYS A 234 -11.19 -13.24 -4.90
C LYS A 234 -11.02 -12.30 -3.71
N PHE A 235 -10.40 -11.15 -3.96
CA PHE A 235 -10.36 -10.06 -3.00
C PHE A 235 -10.68 -8.72 -3.69
N TYR A 236 -11.21 -7.78 -2.92
CA TYR A 236 -11.56 -6.43 -3.38
C TYR A 236 -11.14 -5.40 -2.35
N ASN A 237 -10.49 -4.33 -2.82
CA ASN A 237 -10.13 -3.19 -2.02
C ASN A 237 -10.87 -1.96 -2.52
N GLN A 238 -11.78 -1.49 -1.68
CA GLN A 238 -12.66 -0.36 -1.96
C GLN A 238 -12.22 0.86 -1.15
N ILE A 239 -12.26 2.04 -1.78
CA ILE A 239 -12.13 3.32 -1.08
C ILE A 239 -13.52 3.82 -0.74
N SER A 240 -13.86 3.81 0.55
CA SER A 240 -15.13 4.32 1.05
C SER A 240 -15.06 5.83 1.29
N GLU A 241 -13.91 6.30 1.78
CA GLU A 241 -13.56 7.72 1.87
C GLU A 241 -12.16 7.93 1.31
N PRO A 242 -11.92 8.97 0.47
CA PRO A 242 -10.63 9.19 -0.16
C PRO A 242 -9.47 9.17 0.84
N VAL A 243 -8.41 8.46 0.50
CA VAL A 243 -7.23 8.34 1.36
C VAL A 243 -6.34 9.55 1.13
N ILE A 244 -6.15 10.34 2.18
CA ILE A 244 -5.31 11.55 2.13
C ILE A 244 -3.93 11.19 2.68
N ARG A 245 -2.88 11.58 1.96
CA ARG A 245 -1.48 11.45 2.39
C ARG A 245 -0.84 12.82 2.34
N LYS A 246 0.09 13.08 3.26
CA LYS A 246 0.76 14.38 3.36
C LYS A 246 2.28 14.21 3.44
N ARG A 247 3.03 15.07 2.75
CA ARG A 247 4.50 15.05 2.80
C ARG A 247 5.03 15.25 4.23
N GLU A 248 4.41 16.13 5.01
CA GLU A 248 4.77 16.37 6.42
C GLU A 248 4.69 15.10 7.29
N CYS A 249 3.87 14.13 6.88
CA CYS A 249 3.71 12.83 7.52
C CYS A 249 4.36 11.71 6.70
N HIS A 250 5.40 12.03 5.94
CA HIS A 250 6.16 11.09 5.11
C HIS A 250 5.27 10.27 4.16
N PHE A 251 4.17 10.88 3.69
CA PHE A 251 3.14 10.26 2.84
C PHE A 251 2.45 9.02 3.43
N LYS A 252 2.56 8.80 4.75
CA LYS A 252 1.70 7.84 5.45
C LYS A 252 0.23 8.27 5.33
N PRO A 253 -0.74 7.33 5.31
CA PRO A 253 -2.16 7.65 5.30
C PRO A 253 -2.53 8.56 6.49
N PHE A 254 -2.94 9.79 6.17
CA PHE A 254 -3.35 10.80 7.14
C PHE A 254 -4.80 10.59 7.58
N SER A 255 -5.69 10.32 6.63
CA SER A 255 -7.12 10.09 6.85
C SER A 255 -7.72 9.27 5.70
N GLY A 256 -8.99 8.89 5.86
CA GLY A 256 -9.75 8.13 4.86
C GLY A 256 -10.10 6.72 5.35
N ILE A 257 -10.88 6.02 4.53
CA ILE A 257 -11.43 4.71 4.86
C ILE A 257 -11.26 3.79 3.66
N GLN A 258 -10.59 2.67 3.89
CA GLN A 258 -10.42 1.59 2.93
C GLN A 258 -11.07 0.31 3.46
N MET A 259 -11.79 -0.40 2.59
CA MET A 259 -12.40 -1.69 2.90
C MET A 259 -11.70 -2.78 2.10
N HIS A 260 -11.33 -3.88 2.76
CA HIS A 260 -10.81 -5.10 2.16
C HIS A 260 -11.89 -6.19 2.30
N ILE A 261 -12.27 -6.80 1.19
CA ILE A 261 -13.40 -7.71 1.12
C ILE A 261 -12.91 -9.02 0.51
N MET A 262 -13.15 -10.13 1.21
CA MET A 262 -12.85 -11.50 0.78
C MET A 262 -14.15 -12.31 0.85
N PRO A 263 -14.96 -12.33 -0.22
CA PRO A 263 -16.31 -12.89 -0.16
C PRO A 263 -16.33 -14.38 0.18
N GLN A 264 -15.39 -15.16 -0.34
CA GLN A 264 -15.31 -16.60 -0.09
C GLN A 264 -15.05 -16.95 1.37
N ASN A 265 -14.45 -16.05 2.14
CA ASN A 265 -14.18 -16.22 3.57
C ASN A 265 -15.19 -15.47 4.44
N GLU A 266 -16.23 -14.90 3.83
CA GLU A 266 -17.23 -14.03 4.47
C GLU A 266 -16.58 -12.94 5.33
N MET A 267 -15.43 -12.42 4.87
CA MET A 267 -14.59 -11.54 5.66
C MET A 267 -14.53 -10.14 5.03
N THR A 268 -14.78 -9.14 5.85
CA THR A 268 -14.59 -7.73 5.51
C THR A 268 -13.75 -7.05 6.58
N VAL A 269 -12.78 -6.25 6.15
CA VAL A 269 -11.96 -5.43 7.03
C VAL A 269 -12.08 -3.97 6.61
N THR A 270 -12.46 -3.12 7.54
CA THR A 270 -12.52 -1.67 7.38
C THR A 270 -11.33 -1.06 8.11
N SER A 271 -10.42 -0.46 7.34
CA SER A 271 -9.27 0.30 7.82
C SER A 271 -9.62 1.78 7.83
N THR A 272 -9.75 2.39 9.02
CA THR A 272 -9.92 3.83 9.19
C THR A 272 -8.59 4.46 9.60
N PHE A 273 -8.10 5.43 8.82
CA PHE A 273 -6.84 6.12 9.09
C PHE A 273 -7.05 7.36 9.97
N GLY A 274 -5.97 7.87 10.59
CA GLY A 274 -5.99 9.14 11.32
C GLY A 274 -5.99 9.03 12.85
N PHE A 275 -5.40 7.96 13.43
CA PHE A 275 -5.33 7.78 14.88
C PHE A 275 -3.91 7.96 15.42
N ASN A 276 -3.80 8.50 16.64
CA ASN A 276 -2.56 8.62 17.39
C ASN A 276 -2.24 7.33 18.16
N GLU A 277 -1.12 7.34 18.89
CA GLU A 277 -0.65 6.24 19.73
C GLU A 277 -1.63 5.82 20.85
N ASN A 278 -2.49 6.74 21.29
CA ASN A 278 -3.51 6.52 22.31
C ASN A 278 -4.88 6.09 21.72
N ASN A 279 -4.91 5.66 20.46
CA ASN A 279 -6.13 5.24 19.75
C ASN A 279 -7.20 6.34 19.64
N LYS A 280 -6.81 7.61 19.66
CA LYS A 280 -7.70 8.77 19.47
C LYS A 280 -7.44 9.43 18.11
N PRO A 281 -8.44 10.10 17.51
CA PRO A 281 -8.23 10.91 16.31
C PRO A 281 -7.07 11.89 16.49
N VAL A 282 -6.27 12.07 15.44
CA VAL A 282 -5.10 12.95 15.47
C VAL A 282 -5.53 14.43 15.45
N ASN A 283 -4.86 15.25 16.27
CA ASN A 283 -5.08 16.70 16.27
C ASN A 283 -4.44 17.36 15.04
N ALA A 284 -4.87 18.58 14.72
CA ALA A 284 -4.28 19.38 13.65
C ALA A 284 -2.75 19.51 13.83
N GLY A 285 -2.00 19.35 12.73
CA GLY A 285 -0.53 19.45 12.71
C GLY A 285 0.21 18.26 13.32
N LYS A 286 -0.47 17.17 13.71
CA LYS A 286 0.17 15.93 14.15
C LYS A 286 -0.05 14.82 13.13
N CYS A 287 0.94 13.94 12.99
CA CYS A 287 0.87 12.81 12.09
C CYS A 287 0.27 11.58 12.79
N PRO A 288 -0.61 10.82 12.12
CA PRO A 288 -1.16 9.62 12.71
C PRO A 288 -0.09 8.52 12.80
N MET A 289 -0.24 7.67 13.81
CA MET A 289 0.66 6.56 14.10
C MET A 289 -0.06 5.21 14.08
N ARG A 290 -1.40 5.21 14.15
CA ARG A 290 -2.23 4.02 14.14
C ARG A 290 -3.39 4.15 13.16
N LEU A 291 -3.89 2.99 12.73
CA LEU A 291 -5.16 2.85 12.02
C LEU A 291 -6.13 2.03 12.90
N ARG A 292 -7.42 2.33 12.81
CA ARG A 292 -8.47 1.49 13.39
C ARG A 292 -8.81 0.40 12.39
N PHE A 293 -8.57 -0.85 12.78
CA PHE A 293 -8.82 -2.06 12.03
C PHE A 293 -10.08 -2.71 12.57
N GLN A 294 -11.17 -2.60 11.83
CA GLN A 294 -12.43 -3.24 12.19
C GLN A 294 -12.66 -4.43 11.27
N TRP A 295 -12.73 -5.63 11.82
CA TRP A 295 -12.99 -6.83 11.04
C TRP A 295 -14.40 -7.36 11.32
N GLN A 296 -14.99 -7.96 10.30
CA GLN A 296 -16.21 -8.73 10.38
C GLN A 296 -15.98 -10.03 9.62
N LYS A 297 -16.30 -11.16 10.25
CA LYS A 297 -16.23 -12.49 9.64
C LYS A 297 -17.47 -13.26 10.07
N GLN A 298 -18.33 -13.60 9.10
CA GLN A 298 -19.65 -14.18 9.36
C GLN A 298 -20.45 -13.29 10.36
N ASN A 299 -20.88 -13.85 11.49
CA ASN A 299 -21.66 -13.16 12.53
C ASN A 299 -20.80 -12.55 13.65
N LYS A 300 -19.47 -12.52 13.50
CA LYS A 300 -18.56 -11.99 14.52
C LYS A 300 -17.83 -10.75 13.99
N SER A 301 -17.50 -9.85 14.89
CA SER A 301 -16.76 -8.64 14.57
C SER A 301 -15.84 -8.24 15.72
N GLY A 302 -14.78 -7.51 15.40
CA GLY A 302 -13.87 -6.97 16.38
C GLY A 302 -13.16 -5.70 15.90
N ILE A 303 -12.54 -5.00 16.85
CA ILE A 303 -11.79 -3.78 16.58
C ILE A 303 -10.40 -3.91 17.20
N LEU A 304 -9.40 -3.59 16.40
CA LEU A 304 -8.01 -3.48 16.81
C LEU A 304 -7.48 -2.12 16.34
N PHE A 305 -6.42 -1.64 16.97
CA PHE A 305 -5.64 -0.54 16.42
C PHE A 305 -4.27 -1.08 16.03
N LEU A 306 -3.88 -0.87 14.79
CA LEU A 306 -2.60 -1.36 14.25
C LEU A 306 -1.67 -0.17 13.96
N PRO A 307 -0.34 -0.33 14.08
CA PRO A 307 0.60 0.69 13.62
C PRO A 307 0.39 1.07 12.15
N LEU A 308 0.57 2.34 11.83
CA LEU A 308 0.74 2.82 10.45
C LEU A 308 2.19 2.56 10.06
N GLU A 309 2.42 1.52 9.24
CA GLU A 309 3.74 1.15 8.68
C GLU A 309 4.61 2.36 8.33
#